data_AF-A0A1J3DVW3-F1
#
_entry.id   AF-A0A1J3DVW3-F1
#
_cell.length_a   1.000
_cell.length_b   1.000
_cell.length_c   1.000
_cell.angle_alpha   90.00
_cell.angle_beta   90.00
_cell.angle_gamma   90.00
#
_symmetry.space_group_name_H-M   'P 1'
#
loop_
_entity.id
_entity.type
_entity.pdbx_description
1 polymer ?
#
loop_
_entity_poly.entity_id
_entity_poly.type
_entity_poly.pdbx_seq_one_letter_code
_entity_poly.pdbx_strand_id
1 'polypeptide(L)'
;VDPEDLRKIDSIVNKKINDELDVFSTKAALSEAKRINGLREALGEASYDPVRVVAIGRQVDDLLADPESDEWSSLSTEFCGGTHIRNTRDAKAFAIVSEEGVAKGIRRITAFTGEPVLAAINLASLLEKEVEEASKVEGAVLEEKVTSLKRRAVTEVIPAGKKEDIIAKTALLQSRMRKAQKEKNRAKPTESSQSSN
;
A
#
# COMPACT_ATOMS: atom_id res chain seq x y z
N VAL A 1 -8.72 -6.22 -1.92
CA VAL A 1 -8.61 -5.71 -0.53
C VAL A 1 -9.20 -4.32 -0.54
N ASP A 2 -9.96 -3.93 0.48
CA ASP A 2 -10.52 -2.58 0.51
C ASP A 2 -9.38 -1.53 0.59
N PRO A 3 -9.44 -0.39 -0.12
CA PRO A 3 -8.44 0.66 0.00
C PRO A 3 -8.17 1.11 1.45
N GLU A 4 -9.19 1.07 2.31
CA GLU A 4 -9.05 1.38 3.73
C GLU A 4 -8.21 0.36 4.47
N ASP A 5 -8.34 -0.92 4.13
CA ASP A 5 -7.50 -1.97 4.71
C ASP A 5 -6.04 -1.84 4.24
N LEU A 6 -5.80 -1.44 2.99
CA LEU A 6 -4.44 -1.14 2.52
C LEU A 6 -3.79 -0.01 3.34
N ARG A 7 -4.54 1.06 3.63
CA ARG A 7 -4.07 2.17 4.49
C ARG A 7 -3.78 1.71 5.91
N LYS A 8 -4.64 0.86 6.48
CA LYS A 8 -4.42 0.27 7.81
C LYS A 8 -3.15 -0.59 7.83
N ILE A 9 -2.92 -1.42 6.82
CA ILE A 9 -1.71 -2.24 6.72
C ILE A 9 -0.47 -1.34 6.66
N ASP A 10 -0.46 -0.34 5.77
CA ASP A 10 0.65 0.62 5.68
C ASP A 10 0.91 1.29 7.04
N SER A 11 -0.14 1.73 7.74
CA SER A 11 -0.03 2.34 9.06
C SER A 11 0.53 1.39 10.12
N ILE A 12 0.08 0.13 10.14
CA ILE A 12 0.53 -0.88 11.11
C ILE A 12 2.02 -1.18 10.89
N VAL A 13 2.43 -1.40 9.65
CA VAL A 13 3.83 -1.74 9.33
C VAL A 13 4.75 -0.56 9.63
N ASN A 14 4.39 0.66 9.19
CA ASN A 14 5.20 1.84 9.51
C ASN A 14 5.24 2.13 11.02
N LYS A 15 4.17 1.85 11.76
CA LYS A 15 4.22 1.91 13.23
C LYS A 15 5.26 0.92 13.78
N LYS A 16 5.29 -0.34 13.32
CA LYS A 16 6.28 -1.32 13.78
C LYS A 16 7.72 -0.97 13.39
N ILE A 17 7.91 -0.28 12.26
CA ILE A 17 9.21 0.31 11.87
C ILE A 17 9.60 1.40 12.88
N ASN A 18 8.68 2.30 13.20
CA ASN A 18 8.92 3.40 14.15
C ASN A 18 9.00 2.98 15.62
N ASP A 19 8.47 1.80 15.96
CA ASP A 19 8.63 1.19 17.29
C ASP A 19 10.08 0.68 17.50
N GLU A 20 10.94 0.70 16.46
CA GLU A 20 12.37 0.35 16.49
C GLU A 20 12.66 -0.99 17.20
N LEU A 21 11.90 -2.03 16.83
CA LEU A 21 11.96 -3.34 17.44
C LEU A 21 13.19 -4.12 16.97
N ASP A 22 13.90 -4.76 17.89
CA ASP A 22 15.02 -5.64 17.54
C ASP A 22 14.52 -6.93 16.88
N VAL A 23 15.33 -7.47 15.97
CA VAL A 23 15.06 -8.72 15.25
C VAL A 23 16.00 -9.79 15.75
N PHE A 24 15.42 -10.84 16.33
CA PHE A 24 16.14 -11.95 16.93
C PHE A 24 16.05 -13.18 16.05
N SER A 25 17.10 -14.01 16.08
CA SER A 25 17.06 -15.31 15.41
C SER A 25 17.95 -16.32 16.11
N THR A 26 17.48 -17.57 16.19
CA THR A 26 18.28 -18.69 16.69
C THR A 26 17.91 -19.98 15.96
N LYS A 27 18.74 -21.01 16.11
CA LYS A 27 18.42 -22.36 15.63
C LYS A 27 17.71 -23.12 16.75
N ALA A 28 16.64 -23.84 16.40
CA ALA A 28 15.86 -24.64 17.34
C ALA A 28 15.47 -25.99 16.73
N ALA A 29 15.19 -26.98 17.58
CA ALA A 29 14.62 -28.24 17.12
C ALA A 29 13.25 -27.98 16.49
N LEU A 30 13.00 -28.60 15.33
CA LEU A 30 11.75 -28.40 14.58
C LEU A 30 10.50 -28.71 15.43
N SER A 31 10.56 -29.76 16.25
CA SER A 31 9.47 -30.20 17.12
C SER A 31 9.15 -29.19 18.23
N GLU A 32 10.13 -28.42 18.70
CA GLU A 32 9.95 -27.41 19.74
C GLU A 32 9.47 -26.10 19.14
N ALA A 33 10.10 -25.66 18.06
CA ALA A 33 9.76 -24.40 17.42
C ALA A 33 8.33 -24.39 16.85
N LYS A 34 7.83 -25.54 16.37
CA LYS A 34 6.45 -25.68 15.88
C LYS A 34 5.36 -25.47 16.94
N ARG A 35 5.72 -25.50 18.22
CA ARG A 35 4.77 -25.21 19.31
C ARG A 35 4.55 -23.71 19.50
N ILE A 36 5.42 -22.86 18.94
CA ILE A 36 5.33 -21.40 19.13
C ILE A 36 4.04 -20.88 18.52
N ASN A 37 3.16 -20.33 19.36
CA ASN A 37 1.91 -19.74 18.95
C ASN A 37 2.15 -18.55 18.01
N GLY A 38 1.33 -18.44 16.95
CA GLY A 38 1.46 -17.40 15.92
C GLY A 38 2.57 -17.62 14.90
N LEU A 39 3.43 -18.63 15.04
CA LEU A 39 4.52 -18.91 14.11
C LEU A 39 3.99 -19.20 12.70
N ARG A 40 4.64 -18.59 11.69
CA ARG A 40 4.32 -18.76 10.27
C ARG A 40 5.45 -19.50 9.55
N GLU A 41 5.07 -20.41 8.66
CA GLU A 41 5.99 -21.10 7.76
C GLU A 41 5.73 -20.64 6.32
N ALA A 42 6.79 -20.53 5.52
CA ALA A 42 6.65 -20.27 4.09
C ALA A 42 5.92 -21.43 3.42
N LEU A 43 4.83 -21.13 2.71
CA LEU A 43 4.00 -22.14 2.06
C LEU A 43 4.80 -22.91 1.01
N GLY A 44 4.94 -24.23 1.20
CA GLY A 44 5.58 -25.13 0.23
C GLY A 44 7.09 -25.36 0.45
N GLU A 45 7.69 -24.82 1.51
CA GLU A 45 9.08 -25.12 1.85
C GLU A 45 9.19 -26.31 2.81
N ALA A 46 10.13 -27.21 2.52
CA ALA A 46 10.44 -28.30 3.43
C ALA A 46 11.15 -27.73 4.67
N SER A 47 10.56 -27.94 5.85
CA SER A 47 11.22 -27.59 7.11
C SER A 47 12.43 -28.51 7.36
N TYR A 48 13.59 -27.93 7.65
CA TYR A 48 14.81 -28.64 8.03
C TYR A 48 14.92 -28.75 9.56
N ASP A 49 15.65 -29.74 10.09
CA ASP A 49 15.95 -29.83 11.52
C ASP A 49 17.47 -29.78 11.75
N PRO A 50 18.01 -28.79 12.47
CA PRO A 50 17.31 -27.69 13.14
C PRO A 50 16.77 -26.62 12.18
N VAL A 51 15.65 -25.99 12.55
CA VAL A 51 15.10 -24.79 11.88
C VAL A 51 15.77 -23.53 12.40
N ARG A 52 15.81 -22.49 11.56
CA ARG A 52 16.12 -21.13 12.01
C ARG A 52 14.83 -20.36 12.23
N VAL A 53 14.59 -19.98 13.47
CA VAL A 53 13.45 -19.16 13.89
C VAL A 53 13.87 -17.70 13.90
N VAL A 54 13.01 -16.82 13.38
CA VAL A 54 13.17 -15.38 13.42
C VAL A 54 11.96 -14.77 14.13
N ALA A 55 12.20 -13.85 15.06
CA ALA A 55 11.17 -13.14 15.81
C ALA A 55 11.46 -11.64 15.86
N ILE A 56 10.43 -10.82 15.69
CA ILE A 56 10.55 -9.34 15.75
C ILE A 56 10.02 -8.84 17.10
N GLY A 57 10.88 -8.21 17.89
CA GLY A 57 10.53 -7.53 19.15
C GLY A 57 10.62 -8.40 20.42
N ARG A 58 10.82 -9.72 20.29
CA ARG A 58 11.05 -10.63 21.42
C ARG A 58 12.16 -11.63 21.11
N GLN A 59 12.91 -12.03 22.12
CA GLN A 59 13.96 -13.03 21.96
C GLN A 59 13.34 -14.40 21.68
N VAL A 60 13.95 -15.16 20.77
CA VAL A 60 13.44 -16.49 20.44
C VAL A 60 13.50 -17.44 21.64
N ASP A 61 14.49 -17.28 22.53
CA ASP A 61 14.61 -18.12 23.73
C ASP A 61 13.41 -17.94 24.68
N ASP A 62 12.83 -16.73 24.76
CA ASP A 62 11.61 -16.48 25.54
C ASP A 62 10.42 -17.24 24.94
N LEU A 63 10.33 -17.26 23.61
CA LEU A 63 9.28 -18.00 22.89
C LEU A 63 9.45 -19.51 23.08
N LEU A 64 10.68 -20.02 23.09
CA LEU A 64 10.93 -21.46 23.29
C LEU A 64 10.69 -21.90 24.74
N ALA A 65 10.86 -21.01 25.71
CA ALA A 65 10.62 -21.27 27.12
C ALA A 65 9.12 -21.43 27.45
N ASP A 66 8.25 -20.69 26.77
CA ASP A 66 6.80 -20.77 26.92
C ASP A 66 6.07 -20.68 25.55
N PRO A 67 6.18 -21.70 24.69
CA PRO A 67 5.79 -21.59 23.29
C PRO A 67 4.29 -21.44 23.05
N GLU A 68 3.46 -21.87 24.00
CA GLU A 68 2.00 -21.88 23.83
C GLU A 68 1.33 -20.62 24.38
N SER A 69 2.11 -19.63 24.85
CA SER A 69 1.58 -18.35 25.33
C SER A 69 0.77 -17.62 24.24
N ASP A 70 -0.41 -17.13 24.63
CA ASP A 70 -1.28 -16.32 23.76
C ASP A 70 -0.64 -15.00 23.35
N GLU A 71 0.38 -14.51 24.10
CA GLU A 71 1.10 -13.27 23.80
C GLU A 71 1.78 -13.34 22.41
N TRP A 72 2.29 -14.52 22.02
CA TRP A 72 3.04 -14.71 20.76
C TRP A 72 2.18 -14.62 19.52
N SER A 73 0.85 -14.80 19.63
CA SER A 73 -0.07 -14.80 18.49
C SER A 73 -0.06 -13.49 17.67
N SER A 74 0.31 -12.38 18.32
CA SER A 74 0.41 -11.05 17.71
C SER A 74 1.82 -10.70 17.20
N LEU A 75 2.80 -11.56 17.48
CA LEU A 75 4.20 -11.37 17.11
C LEU A 75 4.46 -11.86 15.69
N SER A 76 5.33 -11.17 14.96
CA SER A 76 5.84 -11.69 13.70
C SER A 76 6.96 -12.69 13.98
N THR A 77 6.62 -13.97 13.92
CA THR A 77 7.55 -15.08 14.11
C THR A 77 7.46 -16.04 12.92
N GLU A 78 8.61 -16.42 12.36
CA GLU A 78 8.66 -17.29 11.19
C GLU A 78 9.87 -18.23 11.17
N PHE A 79 9.78 -19.27 10.34
CA PHE A 79 10.96 -20.00 9.88
C PHE A 79 11.55 -19.31 8.66
N CYS A 80 12.78 -18.81 8.76
CA CYS A 80 13.44 -18.14 7.66
C CYS A 80 14.96 -18.39 7.65
N GLY A 81 15.46 -18.87 6.51
CA GLY A 81 16.89 -19.06 6.25
C GLY A 81 17.60 -17.84 5.64
N GLY A 82 16.86 -16.76 5.35
CA GLY A 82 17.37 -15.56 4.71
C GLY A 82 18.12 -14.60 5.65
N THR A 83 18.65 -13.53 5.06
CA THR A 83 19.26 -12.42 5.80
C THR A 83 18.20 -11.46 6.30
N HIS A 84 18.34 -11.00 7.55
CA HIS A 84 17.42 -10.03 8.16
C HIS A 84 18.19 -8.78 8.59
N ILE A 85 17.46 -7.66 8.62
CA ILE A 85 17.85 -6.46 9.35
C ILE A 85 17.95 -6.75 10.85
N ARG A 86 18.71 -5.94 11.59
CA ARG A 86 18.88 -6.13 13.05
C ARG A 86 17.77 -5.45 13.85
N ASN A 87 17.18 -4.41 13.29
CA ASN A 87 16.14 -3.63 13.94
C ASN A 87 15.14 -3.12 12.89
N THR A 88 13.85 -3.05 13.22
CA THR A 88 12.81 -2.66 12.26
C THR A 88 13.01 -1.26 11.69
N ARG A 89 13.72 -0.36 12.40
CA ARG A 89 14.07 0.97 11.91
C ARG A 89 14.88 0.94 10.61
N ASP A 90 15.66 -0.12 10.40
CA ASP A 90 16.50 -0.27 9.21
C ASP A 90 15.68 -0.45 7.93
N ALA A 91 14.40 -0.83 8.04
CA ALA A 91 13.46 -0.85 6.91
C ALA A 91 13.09 0.57 6.43
N LYS A 92 13.30 1.59 7.27
CA LYS A 92 13.08 3.04 7.05
C LYS A 92 11.63 3.45 6.83
N ALA A 93 10.97 2.87 5.85
CA ALA A 93 9.59 3.14 5.48
C ALA A 93 9.01 1.92 4.76
N PHE A 94 7.69 1.84 4.71
CA PHE A 94 6.96 0.79 4.00
C PHE A 94 5.79 1.40 3.23
N ALA A 95 5.55 0.93 2.01
CA ALA A 95 4.32 1.24 1.28
C ALA A 95 3.90 0.09 0.38
N ILE A 96 2.62 -0.28 0.44
CA ILE A 96 1.98 -1.10 -0.58
C ILE A 96 1.84 -0.27 -1.85
N VAL A 97 2.33 -0.78 -2.97
CA VAL A 97 2.27 -0.10 -4.28
C VAL A 97 1.22 -0.70 -5.21
N SER A 98 0.85 -1.97 -4.99
CA SER A 98 -0.24 -2.61 -5.73
C SER A 98 -0.86 -3.77 -4.96
N GLU A 99 -2.13 -4.02 -5.27
CA GLU A 99 -2.88 -5.20 -4.87
C GLU A 99 -3.59 -5.78 -6.10
N GLU A 100 -3.42 -7.07 -6.34
CA GLU A 100 -4.07 -7.77 -7.46
C GLU A 100 -4.64 -9.13 -7.06
N GLY A 101 -5.78 -9.49 -7.66
CA GLY A 101 -6.38 -10.82 -7.50
C GLY A 101 -5.67 -11.83 -8.40
N VAL A 102 -5.14 -12.90 -7.81
CA VAL A 102 -4.42 -13.96 -8.55
C VAL A 102 -5.35 -15.14 -8.88
N ALA A 103 -6.19 -15.53 -7.91
CA ALA A 103 -7.19 -16.58 -8.05
C ALA A 103 -8.35 -16.34 -7.07
N LYS A 104 -9.41 -17.17 -7.12
CA LYS A 104 -10.53 -17.07 -6.18
C LYS A 104 -10.01 -17.22 -4.74
N GLY A 105 -10.13 -16.14 -3.96
CA GLY A 105 -9.67 -16.10 -2.57
C GLY A 105 -8.17 -15.83 -2.39
N ILE A 106 -7.39 -15.68 -3.46
CA ILE A 106 -5.94 -15.43 -3.39
C ILE A 106 -5.62 -14.05 -3.95
N ARG A 107 -4.90 -13.26 -3.15
CA ARG A 107 -4.53 -11.88 -3.49
C ARG A 107 -3.02 -11.71 -3.35
N ARG A 108 -2.42 -10.90 -4.23
CA ARG A 108 -1.01 -10.53 -4.19
C ARG A 108 -0.89 -9.07 -3.79
N ILE A 109 -0.06 -8.83 -2.79
CA ILE A 109 0.34 -7.50 -2.35
C ILE A 109 1.78 -7.29 -2.83
N THR A 110 2.03 -6.18 -3.52
CA THR A 110 3.40 -5.72 -3.82
C THR A 110 3.66 -4.51 -2.95
N ALA A 111 4.74 -4.54 -2.18
CA ALA A 111 5.11 -3.46 -1.27
C ALA A 111 6.62 -3.25 -1.28
N PHE A 112 7.03 -2.00 -1.12
CA PHE A 112 8.43 -1.60 -1.09
C PHE A 112 8.83 -1.11 0.30
N THR A 113 10.13 -1.14 0.59
CA THR A 113 10.74 -0.54 1.78
C THR A 113 11.92 0.38 1.42
N GLY A 114 12.44 1.10 2.40
CA GLY A 114 13.65 1.93 2.26
C GLY A 114 13.40 3.33 1.70
N GLU A 115 14.48 3.98 1.27
CA GLU A 115 14.46 5.36 0.74
C GLU A 115 13.49 5.58 -0.44
N PRO A 116 13.35 4.66 -1.42
CA PRO A 116 12.43 4.87 -2.54
C PRO A 116 10.97 5.07 -2.10
N VAL A 117 10.58 4.51 -0.94
CA VAL A 117 9.24 4.68 -0.40
C VAL A 117 9.00 6.11 0.07
N LEU A 118 9.99 6.77 0.67
CA LEU A 118 9.87 8.16 1.10
C LEU A 118 9.61 9.07 -0.09
N ALA A 119 10.32 8.84 -1.21
CA ALA A 119 10.07 9.55 -2.46
C ALA A 119 8.65 9.29 -3.01
N ALA A 120 8.18 8.04 -2.95
CA ALA A 120 6.83 7.67 -3.37
C ALA A 120 5.73 8.35 -2.52
N ILE A 121 5.91 8.41 -1.20
CA ILE A 121 4.99 9.10 -0.28
C ILE A 121 4.94 10.61 -0.55
N ASN A 122 6.11 11.22 -0.76
CA ASN A 122 6.21 12.64 -1.10
C ASN A 122 5.53 12.94 -2.44
N LEU A 123 5.77 12.10 -3.46
CA LEU A 123 5.13 12.23 -4.76
C LEU A 123 3.61 12.12 -4.66
N ALA A 124 3.10 11.16 -3.89
CA ALA A 124 1.66 11.03 -3.65
C ALA A 124 1.08 12.30 -3.02
N SER A 125 1.77 12.87 -2.03
CA SER A 125 1.36 14.12 -1.38
C SER A 125 1.37 15.32 -2.34
N LEU A 126 2.31 15.37 -3.28
CA LEU A 126 2.33 16.39 -4.34
C LEU A 126 1.15 16.23 -5.30
N LEU A 127 0.86 15.00 -5.73
CA LEU A 127 -0.29 14.71 -6.58
C LEU A 127 -1.63 15.05 -5.89
N GLU A 128 -1.76 14.78 -4.59
CA GLU A 128 -2.95 15.18 -3.82
C GLU A 128 -3.14 16.71 -3.81
N LYS A 129 -2.05 17.49 -3.68
CA LYS A 129 -2.09 18.95 -3.77
C LYS A 129 -2.48 19.43 -5.17
N GLU A 130 -1.93 18.81 -6.22
CA GLU A 130 -2.29 19.14 -7.60
C GLU A 130 -3.76 18.86 -7.91
N VAL A 131 -4.34 17.79 -7.34
CA VAL A 131 -5.79 17.50 -7.42
C VAL A 131 -6.59 18.62 -6.75
N GLU A 132 -6.16 19.06 -5.56
CA GLU A 132 -6.81 20.16 -4.83
C GLU A 132 -6.75 21.47 -5.61
N GLU A 133 -5.61 21.80 -6.23
CA GLU A 133 -5.48 22.96 -7.12
C GLU A 133 -6.35 22.83 -8.38
N ALA A 134 -6.40 21.64 -8.99
CA ALA A 134 -7.26 21.38 -10.13
C ALA A 134 -8.73 21.60 -9.78
N SER A 135 -9.14 21.33 -8.54
CA SER A 135 -10.50 21.59 -8.08
C SER A 135 -10.91 23.07 -8.15
N LYS A 136 -9.96 24.00 -8.18
CA LYS A 136 -10.18 25.46 -8.18
C LYS A 136 -10.21 26.10 -9.56
N VAL A 137 -9.97 25.32 -10.61
CA VAL A 137 -9.93 25.81 -12.00
C VAL A 137 -11.00 25.14 -12.87
N GLU A 138 -11.27 25.73 -14.03
CA GLU A 138 -12.30 25.30 -14.98
C GLU A 138 -11.80 25.33 -16.44
N GLY A 139 -12.63 24.83 -17.36
CA GLY A 139 -12.36 24.87 -18.79
C GLY A 139 -11.12 24.05 -19.20
N ALA A 140 -10.40 24.54 -20.21
CA ALA A 140 -9.26 23.83 -20.80
C ALA A 140 -8.13 23.54 -19.80
N VAL A 141 -7.90 24.45 -18.83
CA VAL A 141 -6.87 24.26 -17.79
C VAL A 141 -7.20 23.08 -16.88
N LEU A 142 -8.48 22.91 -16.53
CA LEU A 142 -8.94 21.75 -15.77
C LEU A 142 -8.76 20.46 -16.57
N GLU A 143 -9.08 20.48 -17.87
CA GLU A 143 -8.97 19.32 -18.76
C GLU A 143 -7.53 18.81 -18.87
N GLU A 144 -6.57 19.73 -19.02
CA GLU A 144 -5.14 19.43 -19.05
C GLU A 144 -4.68 18.81 -17.72
N LYS A 145 -5.01 19.45 -16.60
CA LYS A 145 -4.66 18.95 -15.26
C LYS A 145 -5.24 17.56 -14.99
N VAL A 146 -6.53 17.33 -15.29
CA VAL A 146 -7.19 16.03 -15.10
C VAL A 146 -6.51 14.95 -15.95
N THR A 147 -6.17 15.25 -17.20
CA THR A 147 -5.49 14.31 -18.09
C THR A 147 -4.11 13.93 -17.57
N SER A 148 -3.33 14.93 -17.12
CA SER A 148 -2.02 14.72 -16.52
C SER A 148 -2.09 13.89 -15.23
N LEU A 149 -2.99 14.26 -14.31
CA LEU A 149 -3.21 13.58 -13.04
C LEU A 149 -3.60 12.11 -13.22
N LYS A 150 -4.51 11.82 -14.16
CA LYS A 150 -4.90 10.44 -14.47
C LYS A 150 -3.72 9.59 -14.94
N ARG A 151 -2.92 10.12 -15.86
CA ARG A 151 -1.75 9.42 -16.38
C ARG A 151 -0.78 9.12 -15.23
N ARG A 152 -0.41 10.16 -14.46
CA ARG A 152 0.56 10.04 -13.38
C ARG A 152 0.10 9.12 -12.25
N ALA A 153 -1.18 9.16 -11.88
CA ALA A 153 -1.72 8.22 -10.89
C ALA A 153 -1.56 6.75 -11.30
N VAL A 154 -1.55 6.45 -12.61
CA VAL A 154 -1.36 5.09 -13.12
C VAL A 154 0.11 4.74 -13.28
N THR A 155 0.93 5.64 -13.81
CA THR A 155 2.33 5.36 -14.19
C THR A 155 3.32 5.50 -13.05
N GLU A 156 3.06 6.39 -12.08
CA GLU A 156 3.97 6.64 -10.97
C GLU A 156 3.83 5.57 -9.89
N VAL A 157 4.96 5.24 -9.26
CA VAL A 157 4.98 4.35 -8.08
C VAL A 157 4.66 5.18 -6.85
N ILE A 158 3.42 5.07 -6.38
CA ILE A 158 2.90 5.76 -5.20
C ILE A 158 2.13 4.76 -4.31
N PRO A 159 1.96 5.02 -3.01
CA PRO A 159 1.20 4.15 -2.12
C PRO A 159 -0.22 3.89 -2.67
N ALA A 160 -0.63 2.62 -2.69
CA ALA A 160 -1.87 2.16 -3.32
C ALA A 160 -3.10 2.85 -2.71
N GLY A 161 -3.15 2.99 -1.38
CA GLY A 161 -4.24 3.71 -0.72
C GLY A 161 -4.37 5.17 -1.17
N LYS A 162 -3.24 5.85 -1.39
CA LYS A 162 -3.20 7.24 -1.88
C LYS A 162 -3.53 7.34 -3.37
N LYS A 163 -3.09 6.37 -4.16
CA LYS A 163 -3.42 6.24 -5.58
C LYS A 163 -4.93 6.17 -5.80
N GLU A 164 -5.64 5.37 -5.01
CA GLU A 164 -7.10 5.27 -5.08
C GLU A 164 -7.78 6.62 -4.80
N ASP A 165 -7.33 7.35 -3.79
CA ASP A 165 -7.89 8.67 -3.46
C ASP A 165 -7.68 9.68 -4.60
N ILE A 166 -6.48 9.69 -5.21
CA ILE A 166 -6.16 10.54 -6.35
C ILE A 166 -7.03 10.18 -7.56
N ILE A 167 -7.19 8.89 -7.87
CA ILE A 167 -8.04 8.42 -8.98
C ILE A 167 -9.49 8.82 -8.75
N ALA A 168 -10.03 8.58 -7.55
CA ALA A 168 -11.40 8.90 -7.20
C ALA A 168 -11.68 10.41 -7.31
N LYS A 169 -10.83 11.25 -6.70
CA LYS A 169 -10.98 12.71 -6.77
C LYS A 169 -10.84 13.23 -8.21
N THR A 170 -9.90 12.69 -8.98
CA THR A 170 -9.72 13.07 -10.40
C THR A 170 -10.93 12.67 -11.25
N ALA A 171 -11.59 11.54 -10.95
CA ALA A 171 -12.83 11.14 -11.61
C ALA A 171 -14.01 12.07 -11.31
N LEU A 172 -14.09 12.62 -10.08
CA LEU A 172 -15.07 13.64 -9.72
C LEU A 172 -14.85 14.94 -10.50
N LEU A 173 -13.60 15.40 -10.62
CA LEU A 173 -13.25 16.57 -11.43
C LEU A 173 -13.61 16.37 -12.90
N GLN A 174 -13.34 15.19 -13.46
CA GLN A 174 -13.73 14.87 -14.82
C GLN A 174 -15.25 14.87 -15.01
N SER A 175 -16.01 14.39 -14.02
CA SER A 175 -17.47 14.40 -14.04
C SER A 175 -18.02 15.83 -13.99
N ARG A 176 -17.44 16.71 -13.15
CA ARG A 176 -17.76 18.14 -13.10
C ARG A 176 -17.53 18.82 -14.45
N MET A 177 -16.36 18.58 -15.04
CA MET A 177 -15.99 19.11 -16.36
C MET A 177 -16.99 18.70 -17.45
N ARG A 178 -17.38 17.42 -17.51
CA ARG A 178 -18.36 16.91 -18.48
C ARG A 178 -19.74 17.55 -18.31
N LYS A 179 -20.18 17.78 -17.08
CA LYS A 179 -21.46 18.46 -16.78
C LYS A 179 -21.44 19.91 -17.28
N ALA A 180 -20.39 20.67 -16.92
CA ALA A 180 -20.22 22.05 -17.35
C ALA A 180 -20.18 22.19 -18.89
N GLN A 181 -19.50 21.27 -19.58
CA GLN A 181 -19.46 21.28 -21.04
C GLN A 181 -20.83 21.01 -21.68
N LYS A 182 -21.62 20.10 -21.10
CA LYS A 182 -22.98 19.80 -21.57
C LYS A 182 -23.91 20.99 -21.38
N GLU A 183 -23.81 21.69 -20.26
CA GLU A 183 -24.58 22.91 -19.99
C GLU A 183 -24.19 24.04 -20.95
N LYS A 184 -22.90 24.25 -21.18
CA LYS A 184 -22.40 25.23 -22.16
C LYS A 184 -22.86 24.92 -23.59
N ASN A 185 -22.87 23.65 -23.97
CA ASN A 185 -23.38 23.22 -25.29
C ASN A 185 -24.89 23.37 -25.42
N ARG A 186 -25.66 23.21 -24.33
CA ARG A 186 -27.11 23.46 -24.30
C ARG A 186 -27.47 24.95 -24.32
N ALA A 187 -26.60 25.80 -23.78
CA ALA A 187 -26.80 27.24 -23.70
C ALA A 187 -26.40 28.01 -24.98
N LYS A 188 -25.74 27.38 -25.96
CA LYS A 188 -25.49 27.99 -27.27
C LYS A 188 -26.78 27.96 -28.11
N PRO A 189 -27.35 29.10 -28.52
CA PRO A 189 -28.49 29.13 -29.43
C PRO A 189 -28.06 28.53 -30.78
N THR A 190 -28.94 27.74 -31.39
CA THR A 190 -28.83 27.33 -32.79
C THR A 190 -28.98 28.58 -33.68
N GLU A 191 -27.87 29.29 -33.94
CA GLU A 191 -27.87 30.36 -34.93
C GLU A 191 -27.82 29.78 -36.35
N SER A 192 -29.00 29.82 -36.97
CA SER A 192 -29.28 29.96 -38.40
C SER A 192 -29.05 28.77 -39.36
N SER A 193 -30.17 28.27 -39.86
CA SER A 193 -30.38 28.17 -41.32
C SER A 193 -31.83 28.56 -41.64
N GLN A 194 -32.17 29.83 -41.43
CA GLN A 194 -33.19 30.50 -42.24
C GLN A 194 -32.44 31.26 -43.34
N SER A 195 -32.28 30.63 -44.49
CA SER A 195 -32.17 31.34 -45.76
C SER A 195 -33.45 31.05 -46.53
N SER A 196 -34.45 31.92 -46.33
CA SER A 196 -35.66 31.97 -47.13
C SER A 196 -35.42 32.87 -48.34
N ASN A 197 -35.84 32.36 -49.51
CA ASN A 197 -36.04 32.97 -50.83
C ASN A 197 -34.81 33.41 -51.64
#